data_AF-A0A7S7M136-F1
#
_entry.id   AF-A0A7S7M136-F1
#
_cell.length_a   1.000
_cell.length_b   1.000
_cell.length_c   1.000
_cell.angle_alpha   90.00
_cell.angle_beta   90.00
_cell.angle_gamma   90.00
#
_symmetry.space_group_name_H-M   'P 1'
#
loop_
_entity.id
_entity.type
_entity.pdbx_description
1 polymer ?
#
loop_
_entity_poly.entity_id
_entity_poly.type
_entity_poly.pdbx_seq_one_letter_code
_entity_poly.pdbx_strand_id
1 'polypeptide(L)'
;MLSYHLQSALGDLRDLIKITESDVEDIKEARNNPQFERLALKEEKLKSFESKKAMIDHEISSLMTKSPDKDLPDLLNEEQHTALGELRVELSNLREVNKRYAKLVLAVSNLYNTFLERIVPTEMQGYKKVASKNSAILEVRV
;
A
#
# COMPACT_ATOMS: atom_id res chain seq x y z
N MET A 1 -5.78 20.96 -18.52
CA MET A 1 -5.36 20.82 -17.10
C MET A 1 -5.87 19.50 -16.52
N LEU A 2 -7.18 19.21 -16.61
CA LEU A 2 -7.76 17.94 -16.15
C LEU A 2 -7.10 16.69 -16.72
N SER A 3 -6.90 16.64 -18.04
CA SER A 3 -6.21 15.51 -18.68
C SER A 3 -4.79 15.31 -18.14
N TYR A 4 -4.07 16.40 -17.84
CA TYR A 4 -2.73 16.32 -17.25
C TYR A 4 -2.77 15.77 -15.83
N HIS A 5 -3.69 16.25 -14.99
CA HIS A 5 -3.84 15.73 -13.63
C HIS A 5 -4.26 14.25 -13.60
N LEU A 6 -5.17 13.83 -14.49
CA LEU A 6 -5.58 12.44 -14.64
C LEU A 6 -4.43 11.54 -15.06
N GLN A 7 -3.69 11.92 -16.11
CA GLN A 7 -2.55 11.14 -16.60
C GLN A 7 -1.42 11.08 -15.57
N SER A 8 -1.15 12.18 -14.87
CA SER A 8 -0.15 12.22 -13.81
C SER A 8 -0.54 11.37 -12.60
N ALA A 9 -1.82 11.35 -12.22
CA ALA A 9 -2.35 10.50 -11.16
C ALA A 9 -2.30 9.01 -11.54
N LEU A 10 -2.59 8.67 -12.80
CA LEU A 10 -2.42 7.33 -13.35
C LEU A 10 -0.97 6.86 -13.28
N GLY A 11 -0.01 7.74 -13.58
CA GLY A 11 1.41 7.45 -13.42
C GLY A 11 1.77 7.06 -11.99
N ASP A 12 1.33 7.86 -11.00
CA ASP A 12 1.60 7.57 -9.58
C ASP A 12 0.96 6.24 -9.14
N LEU A 13 -0.27 5.93 -9.57
CA LEU A 13 -0.92 4.66 -9.26
C LEU A 13 -0.14 3.47 -9.81
N ARG A 14 0.27 3.54 -11.09
CA ARG A 14 1.05 2.48 -11.73
C ARG A 14 2.41 2.29 -11.05
N ASP A 15 3.05 3.37 -10.61
CA ASP A 15 4.29 3.30 -9.83
C ASP A 15 4.05 2.63 -8.47
N LEU A 16 3.00 3.02 -7.74
CA LEU A 16 2.62 2.40 -6.46
C LEU A 16 2.34 0.90 -6.60
N ILE A 17 1.63 0.50 -7.66
CA ILE A 17 1.35 -0.90 -7.97
C ILE A 17 2.66 -1.65 -8.19
N LYS A 18 3.54 -1.15 -9.07
CA LYS A 18 4.83 -1.78 -9.35
C LYS A 18 5.70 -1.94 -8.12
N ILE A 19 5.79 -0.91 -7.27
CA ILE A 19 6.57 -0.98 -6.03
C ILE A 19 5.97 -2.05 -5.11
N THR A 20 4.65 -2.10 -4.98
CA THR A 20 3.96 -3.08 -4.13
C THR A 20 4.11 -4.51 -4.67
N GLU A 21 4.07 -4.71 -5.98
CA GLU A 21 4.36 -6.00 -6.62
C GLU A 21 5.79 -6.44 -6.37
N SER A 22 6.76 -5.52 -6.48
CA SER A 22 8.15 -5.81 -6.17
C SER A 22 8.34 -6.20 -4.70
N ASP A 23 7.61 -5.57 -3.79
CA ASP A 23 7.63 -5.93 -2.38
C ASP A 23 7.03 -7.33 -2.14
N VAL A 24 5.97 -7.69 -2.87
CA VAL A 24 5.38 -9.04 -2.85
C VAL A 24 6.39 -10.10 -3.29
N GLU A 25 7.13 -9.87 -4.38
CA GLU A 25 8.15 -10.82 -4.83
C GLU A 25 9.31 -10.93 -3.85
N ASP A 26 9.76 -9.80 -3.30
CA ASP A 26 10.83 -9.78 -2.30
C ASP A 26 10.45 -10.56 -1.02
N ILE A 27 9.19 -10.48 -0.55
CA ILE A 27 8.72 -11.30 0.59
C ILE A 27 8.86 -12.80 0.27
N LYS A 28 8.47 -13.23 -0.94
CA LYS A 28 8.51 -14.65 -1.31
C LYS A 28 9.94 -15.20 -1.31
N GLU A 29 10.90 -14.36 -1.66
CA GLU A 29 12.33 -14.70 -1.65
C GLU A 29 13.02 -14.43 -0.30
N ALA A 30 12.25 -14.05 0.74
CA ALA A 30 12.75 -13.65 2.06
C ALA A 30 13.74 -12.47 2.02
N ARG A 31 13.64 -11.60 1.02
CA ARG A 31 14.49 -10.43 0.79
C ARG A 31 13.83 -9.16 1.34
N ASN A 32 13.71 -9.06 2.66
CA ASN A 32 12.85 -8.02 3.26
C ASN A 32 13.47 -6.60 3.35
N ASN A 33 14.80 -6.46 3.22
CA ASN A 33 15.48 -5.17 3.43
C ASN A 33 15.09 -4.05 2.43
N PRO A 34 14.95 -4.31 1.10
CA PRO A 34 14.60 -3.28 0.13
C PRO A 34 13.23 -2.60 0.39
N GLN A 35 12.33 -3.24 1.13
CA GLN A 35 11.02 -2.67 1.46
C GLN A 35 11.13 -1.39 2.29
N PHE A 36 12.15 -1.27 3.14
CA PHE A 36 12.36 -0.09 3.97
C PHE A 36 12.80 1.11 3.13
N GLU A 37 13.64 0.88 2.11
CA GLU A 37 14.07 1.93 1.16
C GLU A 37 12.90 2.38 0.28
N ARG A 38 12.08 1.44 -0.19
CA ARG A 38 10.90 1.71 -1.01
C ARG A 38 9.76 2.36 -0.23
N LEU A 39 9.76 2.30 1.10
CA LEU A 39 8.72 2.90 1.93
C LEU A 39 8.63 4.42 1.70
N ALA A 40 9.77 5.12 1.76
CA ALA A 40 9.81 6.56 1.54
C ALA A 40 9.29 6.94 0.13
N LEU A 41 9.66 6.15 -0.88
CA LEU A 41 9.17 6.35 -2.26
C LEU A 41 7.64 6.14 -2.36
N LYS A 42 7.09 5.13 -1.67
CA LYS A 42 5.64 4.90 -1.63
C LYS A 42 4.90 6.06 -0.95
N GLU A 43 5.42 6.56 0.16
CA GLU A 43 4.82 7.69 0.88
C GLU A 43 4.81 8.96 0.03
N GLU A 44 5.91 9.25 -0.68
CA GLU A 44 5.99 10.38 -1.61
C GLU A 44 4.95 10.24 -2.74
N LYS A 45 4.89 9.07 -3.37
CA LYS A 45 3.95 8.79 -4.47
C LYS A 45 2.50 8.84 -4.02
N LEU A 46 2.19 8.33 -2.82
CA LEU A 46 0.85 8.41 -2.23
C LEU A 46 0.43 9.86 -2.01
N LYS A 47 1.31 10.68 -1.42
CA LYS A 47 1.05 12.10 -1.20
C LYS A 47 0.86 12.86 -2.52
N SER A 48 1.67 12.53 -3.53
CA SER A 48 1.54 13.10 -4.87
C SER A 48 0.18 12.76 -5.49
N PHE A 49 -0.23 11.50 -5.38
CA PHE A 49 -1.52 11.02 -5.87
C PHE A 49 -2.70 11.72 -5.16
N GLU A 50 -2.67 11.83 -3.83
CA GLU A 50 -3.70 12.51 -3.05
C GLU A 50 -3.85 13.99 -3.44
N SER A 51 -2.72 14.67 -3.64
CA SER A 51 -2.72 16.06 -4.11
C SER A 51 -3.34 16.17 -5.51
N LYS A 52 -2.96 15.29 -6.44
CA LYS A 52 -3.52 15.28 -7.80
C LYS A 52 -5.00 14.93 -7.81
N LYS A 53 -5.45 14.01 -6.95
CA LYS A 53 -6.87 13.71 -6.75
C LYS A 53 -7.64 14.96 -6.31
N ALA A 54 -7.13 15.71 -5.33
CA ALA A 54 -7.77 16.94 -4.90
C ALA A 54 -7.87 17.98 -6.03
N MET A 55 -6.84 18.08 -6.89
CA MET A 55 -6.88 18.95 -8.07
C MET A 55 -7.93 18.49 -9.09
N ILE A 56 -8.02 17.18 -9.35
CA ILE A 56 -9.06 16.60 -10.22
C ILE A 56 -10.45 16.93 -9.70
N ASP A 57 -10.70 16.70 -8.40
CA ASP A 57 -11.99 16.97 -7.76
C ASP A 57 -12.36 18.46 -7.87
N HIS A 58 -11.40 19.36 -7.67
CA HIS A 58 -11.59 20.80 -7.81
C HIS A 58 -11.92 21.20 -9.25
N GLU A 59 -11.21 20.66 -10.24
CA GLU A 59 -11.45 20.96 -11.64
C GLU A 59 -12.81 20.44 -12.13
N ILE A 60 -13.18 19.21 -11.75
CA ILE A 60 -14.52 18.65 -12.02
C ILE A 60 -15.59 19.55 -11.41
N SER A 61 -15.43 19.95 -10.14
CA SER A 61 -16.38 20.86 -9.47
C SER A 61 -16.49 22.22 -10.19
N SER A 62 -15.37 22.76 -10.67
CA SER A 62 -15.36 24.01 -11.44
C SER A 62 -16.07 23.87 -12.79
N LEU A 63 -15.89 22.75 -13.48
CA LEU A 63 -16.58 22.46 -14.75
C LEU A 63 -18.09 22.37 -14.56
N MET A 64 -18.54 21.63 -13.54
CA MET A 64 -19.97 21.52 -13.22
C MET A 64 -20.59 22.87 -12.82
N THR A 65 -19.86 23.71 -12.07
CA THR A 65 -20.35 25.03 -11.67
C THR A 65 -20.49 25.99 -12.88
N LYS A 66 -19.61 25.87 -13.88
CA LYS A 66 -19.64 26.70 -15.10
C LYS A 66 -20.71 26.26 -16.10
N SER A 67 -21.22 25.05 -15.98
CA SER A 67 -22.21 24.49 -16.89
C SER A 67 -23.25 23.67 -16.11
N PRO A 68 -24.10 24.34 -15.31
CA PRO A 68 -25.06 23.68 -14.43
C PRO A 68 -26.14 22.89 -15.18
N ASP A 69 -26.33 23.16 -16.47
CA ASP A 69 -27.34 22.51 -17.33
C ASP A 69 -26.82 21.26 -18.05
N LYS A 70 -25.54 20.88 -17.86
CA LYS A 70 -24.92 19.72 -18.51
C LYS A 70 -24.36 18.75 -17.48
N ASP A 71 -24.58 17.46 -17.70
CA ASP A 71 -24.00 16.42 -16.86
C ASP A 71 -22.50 16.27 -17.12
N LEU A 72 -21.76 15.78 -16.12
CA LEU A 72 -20.32 15.59 -16.19
C LEU A 72 -19.86 14.82 -17.45
N PRO A 73 -20.55 13.76 -17.91
CA PRO A 73 -20.14 13.06 -19.14
C PRO A 73 -20.16 13.93 -20.39
N ASP A 74 -21.06 14.90 -20.47
CA ASP A 74 -21.21 15.80 -21.62
C ASP A 74 -20.19 16.96 -21.57
N LEU A 75 -19.52 17.13 -20.42
CA LEU A 75 -18.48 18.14 -20.20
C LEU A 75 -17.07 17.62 -20.43
N LEU A 76 -16.90 16.30 -20.50
CA LEU A 76 -15.62 15.63 -20.68
C LEU A 76 -15.41 15.23 -22.13
N ASN A 77 -14.15 15.24 -22.56
CA ASN A 77 -13.76 14.67 -23.85
C ASN A 77 -13.47 13.15 -23.74
N GLU A 78 -13.37 12.47 -24.88
CA GLU A 78 -13.09 11.03 -24.95
C GLU A 78 -11.82 10.61 -24.18
N GLU A 79 -10.76 11.44 -24.22
CA GLU A 79 -9.52 11.17 -23.49
C GLU A 79 -9.72 11.20 -21.97
N GLN A 80 -10.51 12.15 -21.46
CA GLN A 80 -10.81 12.29 -20.04
C GLN A 80 -11.72 11.17 -19.54
N HIS A 81 -12.69 10.76 -20.35
CA HIS A 81 -13.51 9.57 -20.10
C HIS A 81 -12.66 8.32 -19.98
N THR A 82 -11.78 8.11 -20.96
CA THR A 82 -10.85 6.98 -20.98
C THR A 82 -9.95 6.99 -19.75
N ALA A 83 -9.34 8.14 -19.43
CA ALA A 83 -8.44 8.27 -18.30
C ALA A 83 -9.12 8.05 -16.94
N LEU A 84 -10.38 8.51 -16.76
CA LEU A 84 -11.17 8.22 -15.56
C LEU A 84 -11.52 6.74 -15.44
N GLY A 85 -11.83 6.09 -16.57
CA GLY A 85 -12.05 4.64 -16.65
C GLY A 85 -10.79 3.87 -16.22
N GLU A 86 -9.63 4.22 -16.77
CA GLU A 86 -8.35 3.64 -16.38
C GLU A 86 -8.05 3.87 -14.89
N LEU A 87 -8.31 5.08 -14.37
CA LEU A 87 -8.05 5.42 -12.98
C LEU A 87 -8.82 4.50 -12.03
N ARG A 88 -10.09 4.20 -12.36
CA ARG A 88 -10.93 3.29 -11.59
C ARG A 88 -10.40 1.85 -11.62
N VAL A 89 -9.93 1.39 -12.78
CA VAL A 89 -9.35 0.05 -12.94
C VAL A 89 -8.06 -0.07 -12.14
N GLU A 90 -7.15 0.90 -12.25
CA GLU A 90 -5.86 0.89 -11.55
C GLU A 90 -6.03 1.01 -10.03
N LEU A 91 -7.00 1.80 -9.55
CA LEU A 91 -7.33 1.84 -8.12
C LEU A 91 -7.80 0.47 -7.60
N SER A 92 -8.62 -0.23 -8.39
CA SER A 92 -9.06 -1.58 -8.04
C SER A 92 -7.88 -2.56 -8.03
N ASN A 93 -6.95 -2.42 -8.99
CA ASN A 93 -5.74 -3.23 -9.07
C ASN A 93 -4.83 -3.00 -7.86
N LEU A 94 -4.53 -1.73 -7.53
CA LEU A 94 -3.76 -1.36 -6.35
C LEU A 94 -4.36 -1.94 -5.07
N ARG A 95 -5.69 -1.89 -4.92
CA ARG A 95 -6.37 -2.49 -3.76
C ARG A 95 -6.12 -3.99 -3.66
N GLU A 96 -6.19 -4.73 -4.78
CA GLU A 96 -5.99 -6.17 -4.77
C GLU A 96 -4.52 -6.55 -4.52
N VAL A 97 -3.58 -5.87 -5.17
CA VAL A 97 -2.14 -6.07 -4.96
C VAL A 97 -1.76 -5.77 -3.50
N ASN A 98 -2.23 -4.65 -2.95
CA ASN A 98 -1.96 -4.28 -1.56
C ASN A 98 -2.60 -5.28 -0.57
N LYS A 99 -3.79 -5.80 -0.87
CA LYS A 99 -4.42 -6.86 -0.06
C LYS A 99 -3.59 -8.14 -0.03
N ARG A 100 -3.00 -8.53 -1.17
CA ARG A 100 -2.08 -9.68 -1.25
C ARG A 100 -0.81 -9.42 -0.46
N TYR A 101 -0.19 -8.25 -0.62
CA TYR A 101 0.96 -7.82 0.17
C TYR A 101 0.71 -7.89 1.68
N ALA A 102 -0.40 -7.30 2.16
CA ALA A 102 -0.76 -7.30 3.57
C ALA A 102 -0.91 -8.71 4.15
N LYS A 103 -1.53 -9.65 3.40
CA LYS A 103 -1.63 -11.04 3.82
C LYS A 103 -0.27 -11.71 3.99
N LEU A 104 0.67 -11.44 3.08
CA LEU A 104 2.03 -11.98 3.16
C LEU A 104 2.79 -11.42 4.35
N VAL A 105 2.74 -10.10 4.57
CA VAL A 105 3.35 -9.44 5.74
C VAL A 105 2.83 -10.04 7.05
N LEU A 106 1.52 -10.25 7.16
CA LEU A 106 0.92 -10.89 8.34
C LEU A 106 1.39 -12.33 8.53
N ALA A 107 1.46 -13.12 7.46
CA ALA A 107 1.92 -14.50 7.52
C ALA A 107 3.39 -14.59 7.98
N VAL A 108 4.26 -13.73 7.44
CA VAL A 108 5.68 -13.65 7.82
C VAL A 108 5.85 -13.17 9.26
N SER A 109 5.10 -12.15 9.68
CA SER A 109 5.11 -11.67 11.06
C SER A 109 4.69 -12.77 12.04
N ASN A 110 3.61 -13.50 11.75
CA ASN A 110 3.15 -14.62 12.58
C ASN A 110 4.19 -15.74 12.65
N LEU A 111 4.85 -16.05 11.54
CA LEU A 111 5.91 -17.05 11.50
C LEU A 111 7.06 -16.68 12.43
N TYR A 112 7.57 -15.45 12.32
CA TYR A 112 8.66 -14.97 13.19
C TYR A 112 8.24 -14.91 14.66
N ASN A 113 7.01 -14.48 14.96
CA ASN A 113 6.50 -14.48 16.34
C ASN A 113 6.40 -15.90 16.90
N THR A 114 5.91 -16.87 16.12
CA THR A 114 5.84 -18.28 16.55
C THR A 114 7.25 -18.85 16.75
N PHE A 115 8.22 -18.50 15.90
CA PHE A 115 9.61 -18.91 16.10
C PHE A 115 10.20 -18.30 17.37
N LEU A 116 9.99 -17.01 17.62
CA LEU A 116 10.44 -16.35 18.84
C LEU A 116 9.81 -16.99 20.08
N GLU A 117 8.51 -17.28 20.06
CA GLU A 117 7.82 -17.96 21.17
C GLU A 117 8.36 -19.37 21.42
N ARG A 118 8.79 -20.10 20.38
CA ARG A 118 9.39 -21.43 20.55
C ARG A 118 10.83 -21.36 21.07
N ILE A 119 11.59 -20.36 20.66
CA ILE A 119 13.00 -20.18 21.06
C ILE A 119 13.10 -19.63 22.48
N VAL A 120 12.31 -18.60 22.78
CA VAL A 120 12.20 -17.97 24.10
C VAL A 120 10.74 -18.08 24.53
N PRO A 121 10.30 -19.25 25.03
CA PRO A 121 8.97 -19.38 25.58
C PRO A 121 8.78 -18.35 26.68
N THR A 122 7.71 -17.56 26.61
CA THR A 122 7.37 -16.60 27.66
C THR A 122 6.32 -17.22 28.56
N GLU A 123 6.58 -17.20 29.86
CA GLU A 123 5.66 -17.66 30.89
C GLU A 123 5.03 -16.46 31.60
N MET A 124 3.79 -16.61 32.03
CA MET A 124 3.13 -15.62 32.87
C MET A 124 3.52 -15.90 34.32
N GLN A 125 4.36 -15.04 34.92
CA GLN A 125 4.55 -14.99 36.37
C GLN A 125 3.66 -13.88 36.94
N GLY A 126 2.45 -14.26 37.36
CA GLY A 126 1.40 -13.31 37.72
C GLY A 126 0.92 -12.52 36.49
N TYR A 127 0.84 -11.19 36.58
CA TYR A 127 0.44 -10.30 35.47
C TYR A 127 1.60 -9.88 34.56
N LYS A 128 2.83 -10.34 34.81
CA LYS A 128 4.00 -10.02 33.99
C LYS A 128 4.32 -11.20 33.07
N LYS A 129 4.42 -10.92 31.76
CA LYS A 129 5.08 -11.83 30.82
C LYS A 129 6.58 -11.79 31.10
N VAL A 130 7.16 -12.93 31.43
CA VAL A 130 8.60 -13.08 31.70
C VAL A 130 9.13 -14.19 30.80
N ALA A 131 10.35 -14.07 30.29
CA ALA A 131 10.98 -15.17 29.56
C ALA A 131 11.12 -16.39 30.48
N SER A 132 10.68 -17.56 30.01
CA SER A 132 10.82 -18.83 30.74
C SER A 132 12.29 -19.18 30.91
N LYS A 133 12.62 -19.77 32.07
CA LYS A 133 13.99 -20.24 32.37
C LYS A 133 14.44 -21.38 31.45
N ASN A 134 13.50 -22.09 30.81
CA ASN A 134 13.78 -23.21 29.90
C ASN A 134 13.83 -22.75 28.43
N SER A 135 14.64 -21.74 28.11
CA SER A 135 14.91 -21.42 26.71
C SER A 135 15.90 -22.44 26.15
N ALA A 136 15.56 -23.06 25.01
CA ALA A 136 16.39 -24.08 24.36
C ALA A 136 17.79 -23.59 23.97
N ILE A 137 18.04 -22.27 23.98
CA ILE A 137 19.32 -21.65 23.65
C ILE A 137 20.14 -21.28 24.90
N LEU A 138 19.53 -21.20 26.09
CA LEU A 138 20.18 -20.73 27.32
C LEU A 138 20.68 -21.87 28.22
N GLU A 139 20.78 -23.10 27.73
CA GLU A 139 21.52 -24.15 28.44
C GLU A 139 23.02 -23.85 28.39
N VAL A 140 23.52 -23.18 29.42
CA VAL A 140 24.96 -23.13 29.72
C VAL A 140 25.38 -24.55 30.06
N ARG A 141 26.06 -25.23 29.14
CA ARG A 141 26.80 -26.46 29.47
C ARG A 141 27.93 -26.09 30.42
N VAL A 142 27.82 -26.51 31.68
CA VAL A 142 28.90 -26.54 32.68
C VAL A 142 29.67 -27.83 32.53
#